data_AF-A0A2Z5AA55-F1
#
_entry.id   AF-A0A2Z5AA55-F1
#
_cell.length_a   1.000
_cell.length_b   1.000
_cell.length_c   1.000
_cell.angle_alpha   90.00
_cell.angle_beta   90.00
_cell.angle_gamma   90.00
#
_symmetry.space_group_name_H-M   'P 1'
#
loop_
_entity.id
_entity.type
_entity.pdbx_description
1 polymer ?
#
loop_
_entity_poly.entity_id
_entity_poly.type
_entity_poly.pdbx_seq_one_letter_code
_entity_poly.pdbx_strand_id
1 'polypeptide(L)'
;MVKMTSRLLQASIAKVLAPANEERLVRVFDPMGTQYPSTSWQRAEELVLSNRAEWMPGGGEGELSALQLTYVPFMFVSQADPDQDQVRVTKSARARRHNIATLRKRDGDLCFYCLKEIAREEMTREHLLALHTGGSDRNENLVLTHARCNEAAGHLSTAEKVRVRERNLARILLTAGPDVTQRLLLQLKITPVES
;
A
#
# COMPACT_ATOMS: atom_id res chain seq x y z
N MET A 1 54.33 -11.96 18.52
CA MET A 1 53.97 -12.10 19.95
C MET A 1 52.74 -11.25 20.22
N VAL A 2 51.72 -11.91 20.78
CA VAL A 2 50.65 -11.45 21.70
C VAL A 2 49.78 -10.23 21.33
N LYS A 3 48.48 -10.55 21.21
CA LYS A 3 47.28 -9.71 21.08
C LYS A 3 47.02 -8.83 22.32
N MET A 4 46.41 -7.66 22.12
CA MET A 4 45.43 -7.04 23.04
C MET A 4 44.32 -6.37 22.20
N THR A 5 43.19 -7.04 22.01
CA THR A 5 41.91 -6.86 22.73
C THR A 5 41.21 -5.52 22.49
N SER A 6 40.24 -5.51 21.57
CA SER A 6 39.07 -4.65 21.67
C SER A 6 37.84 -5.55 21.81
N ARG A 7 37.27 -5.56 23.02
CA ARG A 7 35.99 -6.17 23.36
C ARG A 7 34.89 -5.25 22.87
N LEU A 8 34.16 -5.62 21.82
CA LEU A 8 32.77 -5.19 21.64
C LEU A 8 31.98 -6.31 20.96
N LEU A 9 31.23 -7.02 21.81
CA LEU A 9 29.95 -7.68 21.55
C LEU A 9 29.81 -8.43 20.21
N GLN A 10 30.39 -9.62 20.14
CA GLN A 10 29.72 -10.72 19.44
C GLN A 10 28.58 -11.20 20.35
N ALA A 11 27.41 -10.60 20.22
CA ALA A 11 26.17 -11.26 20.61
C ALA A 11 25.93 -12.35 19.56
N SER A 12 26.29 -13.56 19.95
CA SER A 12 26.12 -14.79 19.20
C SER A 12 24.71 -14.85 18.61
N ILE A 13 24.62 -14.80 17.29
CA ILE A 13 23.45 -15.28 16.55
C ILE A 13 23.43 -16.79 16.81
N ALA A 14 22.77 -17.18 17.90
CA ALA A 14 22.40 -18.55 18.14
C ALA A 14 21.46 -18.93 17.01
N LYS A 15 22.00 -19.68 16.05
CA LYS A 15 21.26 -20.34 15.00
C LYS A 15 20.41 -21.40 15.68
N VAL A 16 19.24 -21.00 16.19
CA VAL A 16 18.22 -21.92 16.67
C VAL A 16 17.71 -22.64 15.43
N LEU A 17 18.32 -23.80 15.15
CA LEU A 17 17.79 -24.77 14.20
C LEU A 17 16.46 -25.25 14.76
N ALA A 18 15.37 -24.74 14.19
CA ALA A 18 14.03 -25.23 14.45
C ALA A 18 13.90 -26.68 13.93
N PRO A 19 13.21 -27.57 14.67
CA PRO A 19 12.89 -28.89 14.17
C PRO A 19 11.95 -28.76 12.96
N ALA A 20 12.20 -29.58 11.94
CA ALA A 20 11.33 -29.69 10.79
C ALA A 20 9.92 -30.13 11.23
N ASN A 21 8.91 -29.46 10.69
CA ASN A 21 7.49 -29.87 10.65
C ASN A 21 6.53 -29.53 11.80
N GLU A 22 6.81 -28.53 12.64
CA GLU A 22 5.73 -27.82 13.36
C GLU A 22 5.45 -26.48 12.69
N GLU A 23 4.21 -26.27 12.23
CA GLU A 23 3.70 -24.97 11.78
C GLU A 23 3.70 -24.00 12.97
N ARG A 24 4.87 -23.48 13.33
CA ARG A 24 5.00 -22.49 14.40
C ARG A 24 4.33 -21.21 13.96
N LEU A 25 3.09 -21.02 14.42
CA LEU A 25 2.31 -19.83 14.19
C LEU A 25 2.78 -18.70 15.13
N VAL A 26 3.00 -17.53 14.54
CA VAL A 26 3.43 -16.31 15.21
C VAL A 26 2.24 -15.38 15.32
N ARG A 27 1.90 -14.97 16.54
CA ARG A 27 0.85 -13.96 16.76
C ARG A 27 1.31 -12.60 16.23
N VAL A 28 0.41 -11.89 15.55
CA VAL A 28 0.73 -10.61 14.90
C VAL A 28 -0.09 -9.49 15.54
N PHE A 29 0.54 -8.37 15.83
CA PHE A 29 -0.08 -7.18 16.39
C PHE A 29 0.30 -5.95 15.56
N ASP A 30 -0.55 -4.93 15.52
CA ASP A 30 -0.17 -3.62 14.98
C ASP A 30 0.46 -2.70 16.07
N PRO A 31 0.96 -1.50 15.73
CA PRO A 31 1.47 -0.54 16.71
C PRO A 31 0.45 -0.10 17.75
N MET A 32 -0.85 -0.29 17.50
CA MET A 32 -1.93 0.08 18.42
C MET A 32 -2.32 -1.07 19.36
N GLY A 33 -1.66 -2.23 19.25
CA GLY A 33 -1.92 -3.42 20.07
C GLY A 33 -3.08 -4.27 19.57
N THR A 34 -3.62 -4.00 18.37
CA THR A 34 -4.67 -4.83 17.76
C THR A 34 -4.08 -6.15 17.30
N GLN A 35 -4.65 -7.27 17.73
CA GLN A 35 -4.22 -8.60 17.30
C GLN A 35 -4.82 -8.98 15.93
N TYR A 36 -3.98 -9.41 15.00
CA TYR A 36 -4.34 -9.98 13.70
C TYR A 36 -4.24 -11.51 13.73
N PRO A 37 -4.78 -12.22 12.72
CA PRO A 37 -4.53 -13.65 12.59
C PRO A 37 -3.05 -13.97 12.58
N SER A 38 -2.72 -15.06 13.26
CA SER A 38 -1.34 -15.53 13.33
C SER A 38 -0.81 -15.86 11.93
N THR A 39 0.49 -15.65 11.74
CA THR A 39 1.20 -15.95 10.48
C THR A 39 2.21 -17.07 10.68
N SER A 40 2.69 -17.70 9.60
CA SER A 40 3.80 -18.65 9.70
C SER A 40 5.11 -17.97 10.10
N TRP A 41 6.01 -18.72 10.73
CA TRP A 41 7.35 -18.25 11.09
C TRP A 41 8.13 -17.68 9.90
N GLN A 42 8.13 -18.39 8.76
CA GLN A 42 8.79 -17.94 7.53
C GLN A 42 8.26 -16.57 7.07
N ARG A 43 6.94 -16.38 7.10
CA ARG A 43 6.33 -15.11 6.72
C ARG A 43 6.64 -13.99 7.71
N ALA A 44 6.77 -14.31 9.00
CA ALA A 44 7.20 -13.35 10.01
C ALA A 44 8.65 -12.88 9.74
N GLU A 45 9.57 -13.79 9.40
CA GLU A 45 10.95 -13.45 9.04
C GLU A 45 11.01 -12.54 7.80
N GLU A 46 10.21 -12.81 6.75
CA GLU A 46 10.12 -11.94 5.57
C GLU A 46 9.67 -10.51 5.92
N LEU A 47 8.70 -10.38 6.84
CA LEU A 47 8.20 -9.08 7.26
C LEU A 47 9.26 -8.28 8.04
N VAL A 48 10.03 -8.95 8.88
CA VAL A 48 11.14 -8.32 9.61
C VAL A 48 12.27 -7.92 8.66
N LEU A 49 12.69 -8.82 7.76
CA LEU A 49 13.73 -8.54 6.77
C LEU A 49 13.34 -7.38 5.82
N SER A 50 12.05 -7.19 5.58
CA SER A 50 11.53 -6.09 4.76
C SER A 50 11.22 -4.80 5.55
N ASN A 51 11.65 -4.69 6.82
CA ASN A 51 11.38 -3.56 7.72
C ASN A 51 9.88 -3.24 7.88
N ARG A 52 9.03 -4.26 7.72
CA ARG A 52 7.57 -4.16 7.83
C ARG A 52 7.05 -4.63 9.18
N ALA A 53 7.93 -5.20 10.01
CA ALA A 53 7.60 -5.67 11.33
C ALA A 53 8.86 -5.76 12.21
N GLU A 54 8.64 -5.81 13.51
CA GLU A 54 9.64 -6.03 14.55
C GLU A 54 9.19 -7.19 15.43
N TRP A 55 10.15 -7.97 15.92
CA TRP A 55 9.85 -9.04 16.85
C TRP A 55 9.56 -8.48 18.24
N MET A 56 8.52 -8.98 18.89
CA MET A 56 8.20 -8.64 20.27
C MET A 56 8.92 -9.60 21.25
N PRO A 57 9.49 -9.06 22.34
CA PRO A 57 10.09 -9.86 23.39
C PRO A 57 9.04 -10.75 24.07
N GLY A 58 9.45 -11.97 24.43
CA GLY A 58 8.66 -12.99 25.12
C GLY A 58 8.84 -12.97 26.64
N GLY A 59 8.18 -13.92 27.30
CA GLY A 59 8.21 -14.05 28.76
C GLY A 59 9.54 -14.55 29.32
N GLY A 60 10.36 -15.25 28.51
CA GLY A 60 11.71 -15.66 28.84
C GLY A 60 12.81 -14.74 28.29
N GLU A 61 13.98 -14.76 28.92
CA GLU A 61 15.14 -13.96 28.50
C GLU A 61 15.60 -14.38 27.09
N GLY A 62 15.54 -13.45 26.12
CA GLY A 62 15.88 -13.71 24.71
C GLY A 62 14.82 -14.46 23.90
N GLU A 63 13.65 -14.71 24.47
CA GLU A 63 12.54 -15.37 23.77
C GLU A 63 11.81 -14.36 22.88
N LEU A 64 11.53 -14.71 21.63
CA LEU A 64 10.67 -13.91 20.73
C LEU A 64 9.29 -14.59 20.68
N SER A 65 8.23 -13.85 21.02
CA SER A 65 6.91 -14.46 21.26
C SER A 65 5.83 -14.08 20.26
N ALA A 66 6.01 -12.97 19.55
CA ALA A 66 5.03 -12.40 18.64
C ALA A 66 5.69 -11.36 17.72
N LEU A 67 4.93 -10.89 16.73
CA LEU A 67 5.36 -9.92 15.74
C LEU A 67 4.55 -8.63 15.91
N GLN A 68 5.21 -7.48 15.98
CA GLN A 68 4.57 -6.17 15.88
C GLN A 68 4.84 -5.57 14.50
N LEU A 69 3.79 -5.20 13.78
CA LEU A 69 3.94 -4.54 12.49
C LEU A 69 4.38 -3.09 12.69
N THR A 70 5.15 -2.54 11.75
CA THR A 70 5.53 -1.11 11.77
C THR A 70 4.44 -0.20 11.21
N TYR A 71 3.33 -0.79 10.78
CA TYR A 71 2.18 -0.13 10.18
C TYR A 71 0.89 -0.84 10.60
N VAL A 72 -0.25 -0.18 10.41
CA VAL A 72 -1.57 -0.78 10.63
C VAL A 72 -2.04 -1.41 9.31
N PRO A 73 -2.02 -2.74 9.15
CA PRO A 73 -2.59 -3.37 7.97
C PRO A 73 -4.12 -3.35 8.08
N PHE A 74 -4.77 -2.49 7.31
CA PHE A 74 -6.22 -2.62 7.17
C PHE A 74 -6.54 -3.86 6.33
N MET A 75 -7.25 -4.86 6.86
CA MET A 75 -8.06 -5.79 6.06
C MET A 75 -9.06 -6.61 6.86
N PHE A 76 -10.22 -6.88 6.24
CA PHE A 76 -10.90 -8.20 6.07
C PHE A 76 -12.23 -8.01 5.28
N VAL A 77 -12.84 -8.92 4.50
CA VAL A 77 -12.55 -10.24 3.84
C VAL A 77 -13.46 -10.29 2.58
N SER A 78 -13.13 -11.06 1.54
CA SER A 78 -14.08 -12.10 1.09
C SER A 78 -13.34 -13.21 0.36
N GLN A 79 -13.78 -14.46 0.62
CA GLN A 79 -13.28 -15.69 0.03
C GLN A 79 -13.09 -15.55 -1.49
N ALA A 80 -11.93 -15.97 -1.98
CA ALA A 80 -11.67 -16.08 -3.41
C ALA A 80 -12.34 -17.35 -3.95
N ASP A 81 -13.21 -17.15 -4.93
CA ASP A 81 -13.79 -18.17 -5.80
C ASP A 81 -12.65 -18.86 -6.58
N PRO A 82 -12.52 -20.21 -6.56
CA PRO A 82 -11.33 -20.89 -7.07
C PRO A 82 -11.26 -21.01 -8.60
N ASP A 83 -12.17 -20.40 -9.35
CA ASP A 83 -12.26 -20.57 -10.81
C ASP A 83 -12.06 -19.29 -11.62
N GLN A 84 -10.91 -18.62 -11.48
CA GLN A 84 -10.47 -17.68 -12.53
C GLN A 84 -8.96 -17.74 -12.77
N ASP A 85 -8.52 -18.86 -13.34
CA ASP A 85 -7.29 -18.87 -14.11
C ASP A 85 -7.47 -19.64 -15.42
N GLN A 86 -8.08 -18.98 -16.43
CA GLN A 86 -7.96 -19.40 -17.84
C GLN A 86 -7.85 -18.20 -18.78
N VAL A 87 -6.66 -18.11 -19.38
CA VAL A 87 -6.12 -17.20 -20.39
C VAL A 87 -7.10 -16.82 -21.52
N ARG A 88 -7.31 -15.50 -21.77
CA ARG A 88 -7.84 -14.99 -23.07
C ARG A 88 -7.29 -13.61 -23.45
N VAL A 89 -6.43 -13.58 -24.47
CA VAL A 89 -6.08 -12.35 -25.20
C VAL A 89 -7.29 -11.91 -26.05
N THR A 90 -7.55 -10.58 -26.10
CA THR A 90 -8.55 -9.82 -26.90
C THR A 90 -9.86 -9.31 -26.26
N LYS A 91 -10.19 -9.58 -24.99
CA LYS A 91 -11.24 -8.86 -24.22
C LYS A 91 -10.73 -7.64 -23.42
N SER A 92 -9.42 -7.58 -23.15
CA SER A 92 -8.81 -6.65 -22.18
C SER A 92 -8.86 -5.18 -22.61
N ALA A 93 -8.73 -4.87 -23.90
CA ALA A 93 -8.76 -3.48 -24.38
C ALA A 93 -10.16 -2.86 -24.31
N ARG A 94 -11.23 -3.64 -24.54
CA ARG A 94 -12.62 -3.17 -24.42
C ARG A 94 -13.01 -2.97 -22.96
N ALA A 95 -12.64 -3.93 -22.09
CA ALA A 95 -12.84 -3.81 -20.65
C ALA A 95 -12.10 -2.61 -20.07
N ARG A 96 -10.82 -2.43 -20.44
CA ARG A 96 -10.02 -1.25 -20.06
C ARG A 96 -10.66 0.06 -20.51
N ARG A 97 -11.15 0.14 -21.75
CA ARG A 97 -11.88 1.32 -22.27
C ARG A 97 -13.17 1.59 -21.49
N HIS A 98 -13.91 0.55 -21.14
CA HIS A 98 -15.12 0.67 -20.33
C HIS A 98 -14.81 1.18 -18.92
N ASN A 99 -13.76 0.66 -18.27
CA ASN A 99 -13.33 1.15 -16.95
C ASN A 99 -12.91 2.62 -17.01
N ILE A 100 -12.12 3.03 -18.01
CA ILE A 100 -11.74 4.44 -18.17
C ILE A 100 -12.99 5.33 -18.36
N ALA A 101 -13.94 4.94 -19.21
CA ALA A 101 -15.17 5.70 -19.40
C ALA A 101 -15.98 5.85 -18.09
N THR A 102 -16.07 4.78 -17.29
CA THR A 102 -16.74 4.81 -15.99
C THR A 102 -16.01 5.70 -14.99
N LEU A 103 -14.69 5.59 -14.89
CA LEU A 103 -13.87 6.44 -14.02
C LEU A 103 -13.98 7.92 -14.41
N ARG A 104 -13.97 8.24 -15.71
CA ARG A 104 -14.16 9.62 -16.20
C ARG A 104 -15.51 10.20 -15.78
N LYS A 105 -16.58 9.40 -15.86
CA LYS A 105 -17.91 9.83 -15.42
C LYS A 105 -17.94 10.12 -13.91
N ARG A 106 -17.19 9.35 -13.12
CA ARG A 106 -17.11 9.50 -11.66
C ARG A 106 -16.24 10.70 -11.26
N ASP A 107 -15.03 10.77 -11.82
CA ASP A 107 -13.91 11.60 -11.35
C ASP A 107 -13.64 12.82 -12.23
N GLY A 108 -14.19 12.86 -13.44
CA GLY A 108 -13.83 13.83 -14.48
C GLY A 108 -12.54 13.44 -15.21
N ASP A 109 -11.91 14.44 -15.83
CA ASP A 109 -10.73 14.25 -16.70
C ASP A 109 -9.42 14.68 -16.02
N LEU A 110 -9.43 14.88 -14.70
CA LEU A 110 -8.25 15.28 -13.93
C LEU A 110 -7.45 14.07 -13.46
N CYS A 111 -6.13 14.19 -13.49
CA CYS A 111 -5.23 13.23 -12.86
C CYS A 111 -5.36 13.26 -11.35
N PHE A 112 -5.56 12.10 -10.74
CA PHE A 112 -5.68 11.94 -9.29
C PHE A 112 -4.52 12.58 -8.53
N TYR A 113 -3.28 12.46 -9.05
CA TYR A 113 -2.09 12.96 -8.37
C TYR A 113 -1.85 14.44 -8.60
N CYS A 114 -1.77 14.89 -9.85
CA CYS A 114 -1.30 16.24 -10.17
C CYS A 114 -2.44 17.24 -10.44
N LEU A 115 -3.69 16.76 -10.52
CA LEU A 115 -4.90 17.56 -10.73
C LEU A 115 -4.91 18.37 -12.04
N LYS A 116 -4.07 17.99 -13.02
CA LYS A 116 -4.12 18.50 -14.38
C LYS A 116 -5.01 17.62 -15.24
N GLU A 117 -5.62 18.21 -16.27
CA GLU A 117 -6.37 17.47 -17.27
C GLU A 117 -5.50 16.42 -17.96
N ILE A 118 -6.10 15.28 -18.28
CA ILE A 118 -5.47 14.17 -18.99
C ILE A 118 -6.13 14.06 -20.37
N ALA A 119 -5.31 14.02 -21.42
CA ALA A 119 -5.81 13.65 -22.74
C ALA A 119 -6.28 12.20 -22.72
N ARG A 120 -7.33 11.86 -23.48
CA ARG A 120 -7.96 10.52 -23.41
C ARG A 120 -6.98 9.39 -23.72
N GLU A 121 -6.01 9.67 -24.58
CA GLU A 121 -4.97 8.77 -25.05
C GLU A 121 -3.90 8.50 -23.97
N GLU A 122 -3.73 9.44 -23.03
CA GLU A 122 -2.75 9.37 -21.95
C GLU A 122 -3.34 8.83 -20.63
N MET A 123 -4.66 8.60 -20.58
CA MET A 123 -5.34 8.13 -19.39
C MET A 123 -4.93 6.70 -19.04
N THR A 124 -4.26 6.57 -17.90
CA THR A 124 -4.01 5.31 -17.23
C THR A 124 -4.93 5.14 -16.03
N ARG A 125 -5.05 3.89 -15.58
CA ARG A 125 -5.77 3.54 -14.36
C ARG A 125 -4.72 3.14 -13.34
N GLU A 126 -4.82 3.68 -12.15
CA GLU A 126 -3.97 3.32 -11.04
C GLU A 126 -4.78 2.67 -9.93
N HIS A 127 -4.21 1.62 -9.34
CA HIS A 127 -4.77 0.98 -8.15
C HIS A 127 -4.38 1.77 -6.91
N LEU A 128 -5.36 2.20 -6.10
CA LEU A 128 -5.07 2.84 -4.82
C LEU A 128 -4.45 1.83 -3.84
N LEU A 129 -5.11 0.69 -3.65
CA LEU A 129 -4.53 -0.50 -3.02
C LEU A 129 -3.98 -1.42 -4.12
N ALA A 130 -2.68 -1.72 -4.08
CA ALA A 130 -2.03 -2.53 -5.10
C ALA A 130 -2.58 -3.98 -5.11
N LEU A 131 -2.61 -4.61 -6.30
CA LEU A 131 -3.11 -5.99 -6.45
C LEU A 131 -2.38 -6.98 -5.54
N HIS A 132 -1.04 -6.87 -5.45
CA HIS A 132 -0.21 -7.76 -4.62
C HIS A 132 -0.44 -7.57 -3.11
N THR A 133 -1.12 -6.49 -2.70
CA THR A 133 -1.53 -6.23 -1.31
C THR A 133 -3.02 -6.44 -1.09
N GLY A 134 -3.71 -7.17 -1.97
CA GLY A 134 -5.15 -7.45 -1.86
C GLY A 134 -6.05 -6.44 -2.57
N GLY A 135 -5.49 -5.55 -3.39
CA GLY A 135 -6.25 -4.66 -4.27
C GLY A 135 -7.04 -5.42 -5.33
N SER A 136 -8.14 -4.82 -5.79
CA SER A 136 -8.96 -5.37 -6.88
C SER A 136 -8.96 -4.46 -8.11
N ASP A 137 -9.30 -5.02 -9.27
CA ASP A 137 -9.54 -4.28 -10.51
C ASP A 137 -10.91 -3.58 -10.58
N ARG A 138 -11.65 -3.54 -9.46
CA ARG A 138 -12.95 -2.89 -9.42
C ARG A 138 -12.78 -1.37 -9.43
N ASN A 139 -13.74 -0.65 -10.01
CA ASN A 139 -13.62 0.79 -10.22
C ASN A 139 -13.45 1.55 -8.89
N GLU A 140 -13.95 1.04 -7.77
CA GLU A 140 -13.83 1.64 -6.43
C GLU A 140 -12.36 1.74 -5.97
N ASN A 141 -11.50 0.83 -6.43
CA ASN A 141 -10.07 0.83 -6.11
C ASN A 141 -9.21 1.50 -7.19
N LEU A 142 -9.81 1.92 -8.31
CA LEU A 142 -9.09 2.52 -9.43
C LEU A 142 -9.30 4.03 -9.49
N VAL A 143 -8.28 4.75 -9.93
CA VAL A 143 -8.32 6.20 -10.20
C VAL A 143 -7.67 6.52 -11.55
N LEU A 144 -8.03 7.66 -12.14
CA LEU A 144 -7.42 8.13 -13.39
C LEU A 144 -6.10 8.87 -13.12
N THR A 145 -5.09 8.55 -13.92
CA THR A 145 -3.74 9.13 -13.79
C THR A 145 -3.12 9.37 -15.17
N HIS A 146 -2.17 10.29 -15.26
CA HIS A 146 -1.22 10.30 -16.38
C HIS A 146 -0.28 9.10 -16.24
N ALA A 147 0.19 8.54 -17.36
CA ALA A 147 1.17 7.46 -17.36
C ALA A 147 2.41 7.76 -16.49
N ARG A 148 2.98 8.97 -16.62
CA ARG A 148 4.14 9.40 -15.81
C ARG A 148 3.87 9.46 -14.30
N CYS A 149 2.67 9.91 -13.92
CA CYS A 149 2.30 10.04 -12.52
C CYS A 149 2.01 8.66 -11.93
N ASN A 150 1.45 7.77 -12.76
CA ASN A 150 1.21 6.39 -12.40
C ASN A 150 2.51 5.65 -12.10
N GLU A 151 3.48 5.73 -13.01
CA GLU A 151 4.80 5.10 -12.84
C GLU A 151 5.50 5.59 -11.56
N ALA A 152 5.49 6.91 -11.32
CA ALA A 152 6.09 7.51 -10.14
C ALA A 152 5.43 7.08 -8.82
N ALA A 153 4.14 6.71 -8.83
CA ALA A 153 3.37 6.40 -7.63
C ALA A 153 3.01 4.92 -7.48
N GLY A 154 3.26 4.07 -8.48
CA GLY A 154 2.78 2.68 -8.52
C GLY A 154 3.31 1.79 -7.40
N HIS A 155 4.50 2.10 -6.87
CA HIS A 155 5.14 1.39 -5.77
C HIS A 155 4.72 1.91 -4.38
N LEU A 156 3.98 3.02 -4.32
CA LEU A 156 3.59 3.66 -3.07
C LEU A 156 2.39 2.96 -2.43
N SER A 157 2.34 2.98 -1.10
CA SER A 157 1.17 2.57 -0.34
C SER A 157 -0.01 3.52 -0.59
N THR A 158 -1.23 3.08 -0.26
CA THR A 158 -2.45 3.90 -0.36
C THR A 158 -2.28 5.26 0.34
N ALA A 159 -1.73 5.26 1.57
CA ALA A 159 -1.52 6.48 2.34
C ALA A 159 -0.52 7.43 1.67
N GLU A 160 0.57 6.91 1.12
CA GLU A 160 1.56 7.72 0.39
C GLU A 160 0.98 8.29 -0.91
N LYS A 161 0.18 7.52 -1.64
CA LYS A 161 -0.55 7.98 -2.83
C LYS A 161 -1.47 9.15 -2.49
N VAL A 162 -2.22 9.06 -1.39
CA VAL A 162 -3.08 10.15 -0.90
C VAL A 162 -2.25 11.38 -0.54
N ARG A 163 -1.13 11.21 0.19
CA ARG A 163 -0.24 12.33 0.54
C ARG A 163 0.35 13.03 -0.68
N VAL A 164 0.69 12.31 -1.75
CA VAL A 164 1.15 12.91 -3.02
C VAL A 164 0.07 13.81 -3.60
N ARG A 165 -1.17 13.31 -3.66
CA ARG A 165 -2.32 14.10 -4.12
C ARG A 165 -2.54 15.34 -3.26
N GLU A 166 -2.58 15.18 -1.94
CA GLU A 166 -2.81 16.29 -0.99
C GLU A 166 -1.74 17.37 -1.09
N ARG A 167 -0.46 16.97 -1.21
CA ARG A 167 0.64 17.91 -1.42
C ARG A 167 0.46 18.73 -2.69
N ASN A 168 0.05 18.08 -3.80
CA ASN A 168 -0.18 18.78 -5.07
C ASN A 168 -1.41 19.69 -5.01
N LEU A 169 -2.48 19.24 -4.36
CA LEU A 169 -3.68 20.04 -4.11
C LEU A 169 -3.31 21.29 -3.30
N ALA A 170 -2.67 21.12 -2.14
CA ALA A 170 -2.25 22.22 -1.28
C ALA A 170 -1.36 23.21 -2.03
N ARG A 171 -0.38 22.71 -2.81
CA ARG A 171 0.45 23.57 -3.67
C ARG A 171 -0.39 24.40 -4.62
N ILE A 172 -1.39 23.82 -5.29
CA ILE A 172 -2.26 24.56 -6.21
C ILE A 172 -3.10 25.59 -5.44
N LEU A 173 -3.75 25.19 -4.35
CA LEU A 173 -4.61 26.09 -3.56
C LEU A 173 -3.85 27.30 -3.01
N LEU A 174 -2.58 27.12 -2.62
CA LEU A 174 -1.75 28.17 -2.06
C LEU A 174 -1.09 29.08 -3.11
N THR A 175 -1.02 28.66 -4.37
CA THR A 175 -0.29 29.40 -5.43
C THR A 175 -1.16 29.88 -6.57
N ALA A 176 -2.34 29.30 -6.75
CA ALA A 176 -3.27 29.69 -7.79
C ALA A 176 -4.17 30.85 -7.32
N GLY A 177 -4.62 31.67 -8.29
CA GLY A 177 -5.60 32.71 -8.02
C GLY A 177 -6.97 32.15 -7.59
N PRO A 178 -7.81 32.97 -6.93
CA PRO A 178 -9.09 32.53 -6.35
C PRO A 178 -10.01 31.85 -7.38
N ASP A 179 -10.08 32.37 -8.61
CA ASP A 179 -10.92 31.80 -9.68
C ASP A 179 -10.51 30.38 -10.07
N VAL A 180 -9.20 30.14 -10.15
CA VAL A 180 -8.63 28.83 -10.50
C VAL A 180 -8.90 27.84 -9.37
N THR A 181 -8.68 28.28 -8.13
CA THR A 181 -8.97 27.50 -6.93
C THR A 181 -10.44 27.10 -6.86
N GLN A 182 -11.36 28.06 -7.03
CA GLN A 182 -12.79 27.80 -6.98
C GLN A 182 -13.23 26.81 -8.07
N ARG A 183 -12.76 27.00 -9.31
CA ARG A 183 -13.03 26.07 -10.42
C ARG A 183 -12.54 24.65 -10.13
N LEU A 184 -11.33 24.53 -9.58
CA LEU A 184 -10.76 23.23 -9.24
C LEU A 184 -11.56 22.53 -8.12
N LEU A 185 -11.92 23.25 -7.06
CA LEU A 185 -12.73 22.68 -5.97
C LEU A 185 -14.09 22.19 -6.46
N LEU A 186 -14.73 22.93 -7.37
CA LEU A 186 -15.98 22.51 -8.01
C LEU A 186 -15.79 21.25 -8.86
N GLN A 187 -14.74 21.17 -9.68
CA GLN A 187 -14.42 19.96 -10.46
C GLN A 187 -14.16 18.74 -9.56
N LEU A 188 -13.50 18.95 -8.43
CA LEU A 188 -13.22 17.91 -7.44
C LEU A 188 -14.41 17.59 -6.52
N LYS A 189 -15.53 18.32 -6.66
CA LYS A 189 -16.72 18.19 -5.81
C LYS A 189 -16.39 18.35 -4.32
N ILE A 190 -15.39 19.18 -4.00
CA ILE A 190 -15.02 19.49 -2.61
C ILE A 190 -15.84 20.70 -2.19
N THR A 191 -16.87 20.46 -1.38
CA THR A 191 -17.67 21.51 -0.76
C THR A 191 -17.15 21.81 0.65
N PRO A 192 -17.17 23.08 1.09
CA PRO A 192 -16.96 23.41 2.49
C PRO A 192 -17.96 22.61 3.33
N VAL A 193 -17.49 22.00 4.42
CA VAL A 193 -18.37 21.50 5.47
C VAL A 193 -18.62 22.70 6.38
N GLU A 194 -19.89 23.06 6.59
CA GLU A 194 -20.23 24.06 7.61
C GLU A 194 -19.77 23.54 8.96
N SER A 195 -18.90 24.32 9.61
CA SER A 195 -18.31 24.03 10.93
C SER A 195 -19.30 24.31 12.05
#